data_AF-A0A2P4QL87-F1
#
_entry.id   AF-A0A2P4QL87-F1
#
_cell.length_a   1.000
_cell.length_b   1.000
_cell.length_c   1.000
_cell.angle_alpha   90.00
_cell.angle_beta   90.00
_cell.angle_gamma   90.00
#
_symmetry.space_group_name_H-M   'P 1'
#
loop_
_entity.id
_entity.type
_entity.pdbx_description
1 polymer ?
#
loop_
_entity_poly.entity_id
_entity_poly.type
_entity_poly.pdbx_seq_one_letter_code
_entity_poly.pdbx_strand_id
1 'polypeptide(L)'
;MNNEIPYSRKIEGRMKKIYYKKVGGQYFPNTLSIGEKDEFDNFEIVCIEYYNLNIQREQEIFSRVQLGMPLTVAEKLHAVTSPIAEFAKSILEKYPSINKIIDSKRAKPFQLIVQALHMIELNPTKYNATSGVITKYLQDERSVPRELKQEADQVFASLDILIQVEEEIFTRDHRVSPIEFVFFCYILDKFSNLELAWYQDTLLQMKEYVRNHHADIRFNQTVYKTLWNFVDDVENNLADNDGHKSKKNRKK
;
A
#
# COMPACT_ATOMS: atom_id res chain seq x y z
N MET A 1 23.86 -30.34 4.16
CA MET A 1 22.69 -29.49 4.51
C MET A 1 22.26 -29.65 5.97
N ASN A 2 21.89 -28.57 6.65
CA ASN A 2 21.47 -28.54 8.06
C ASN A 2 19.96 -28.32 8.27
N ASN A 3 19.13 -28.58 7.25
CA ASN A 3 17.67 -28.42 7.29
C ASN A 3 17.15 -26.99 7.57
N GLU A 4 17.91 -25.96 7.19
CA GLU A 4 17.53 -24.56 7.43
C GLU A 4 16.24 -24.16 6.68
N ILE A 5 15.96 -24.80 5.54
CA ILE A 5 14.76 -24.57 4.73
C ILE A 5 14.05 -25.90 4.45
N PRO A 6 12.84 -26.14 4.99
CA PRO A 6 12.07 -27.35 4.70
C PRO A 6 11.27 -27.23 3.40
N TYR A 7 11.18 -28.34 2.67
CA TYR A 7 10.27 -28.46 1.54
C TYR A 7 8.83 -28.64 2.04
N SER A 8 7.89 -27.81 1.56
CA SER A 8 6.49 -27.84 2.00
C SER A 8 5.62 -28.51 0.94
N ARG A 9 5.02 -29.66 1.25
CA ARG A 9 4.18 -30.43 0.33
C ARG A 9 2.80 -30.71 0.93
N LYS A 10 1.74 -30.64 0.12
CA LYS A 10 0.42 -31.12 0.54
C LYS A 10 0.42 -32.65 0.55
N ILE A 11 0.19 -33.24 1.71
CA ILE A 11 0.02 -34.68 1.91
C ILE A 11 -1.32 -34.84 2.63
N GLU A 12 -2.25 -35.58 2.00
CA GLU A 12 -3.61 -35.82 2.55
C GLU A 12 -4.36 -34.51 2.87
N GLY A 13 -4.25 -33.52 1.97
CA GLY A 13 -4.92 -32.22 2.13
C GLY A 13 -4.29 -31.26 3.15
N ARG A 14 -3.26 -31.68 3.90
CA ARG A 14 -2.54 -30.84 4.86
C ARG A 14 -1.14 -30.49 4.36
N MET A 15 -0.70 -29.26 4.60
CA MET A 15 0.69 -28.86 4.35
C MET A 15 1.60 -29.56 5.37
N LYS A 16 2.51 -30.41 4.91
CA LYS A 16 3.54 -31.04 5.74
C LYS A 16 4.92 -30.51 5.33
N LYS A 17 5.76 -30.22 6.33
CA LYS A 17 7.16 -29.86 6.14
C LYS A 17 8.00 -31.14 6.05
N ILE A 18 8.84 -31.24 5.04
CA ILE A 18 9.74 -32.37 4.76
C ILE A 18 11.17 -31.86 4.83
N TYR A 19 12.02 -32.62 5.53
CA TYR A 19 13.41 -32.26 5.81
C TYR A 19 14.40 -33.21 5.14
N TYR A 20 15.63 -32.74 4.88
CA TYR A 20 16.65 -33.53 4.20
C TYR A 20 17.26 -34.62 5.11
N LYS A 21 17.58 -34.32 6.38
CA LYS A 21 18.10 -35.29 7.36
C LYS A 21 17.43 -35.17 8.73
N LYS A 22 17.70 -36.08 9.68
CA LYS A 22 17.29 -35.88 11.08
C LYS A 22 18.33 -35.02 11.80
N VAL A 23 17.91 -34.07 12.63
CA VAL A 23 18.82 -33.22 13.42
C VAL A 23 18.42 -33.30 14.89
N GLY A 24 19.36 -33.70 15.75
CA GLY A 24 19.31 -33.46 17.20
C GLY A 24 18.20 -34.17 18.00
N GLY A 25 18.11 -35.51 17.94
CA GLY A 25 17.34 -36.32 18.91
C GLY A 25 15.81 -36.12 18.93
N GLN A 26 15.27 -35.10 18.26
CA GLN A 26 13.84 -34.88 18.07
C GLN A 26 13.35 -35.60 16.81
N TYR A 27 12.27 -36.37 16.98
CA TYR A 27 11.57 -37.05 15.90
C TYR A 27 10.87 -36.02 15.00
N PHE A 28 11.54 -35.59 13.93
CA PHE A 28 10.85 -34.95 12.81
C PHE A 28 10.25 -36.06 11.92
N PRO A 29 8.92 -36.19 11.81
CA PRO A 29 8.29 -37.39 11.24
C PRO A 29 8.43 -37.53 9.72
N ASN A 30 8.85 -36.47 9.01
CA ASN A 30 8.93 -36.48 7.55
C ASN A 30 10.32 -36.04 7.08
N THR A 31 11.17 -37.02 6.75
CA THR A 31 12.41 -36.77 5.99
C THR A 31 12.29 -37.34 4.59
N LEU A 32 13.05 -36.79 3.65
CA LEU A 32 13.20 -37.40 2.34
C LEU A 32 13.61 -38.87 2.46
N SER A 33 13.07 -39.71 1.57
CA SER A 33 13.54 -41.08 1.37
C SER A 33 14.97 -41.09 0.82
N ILE A 34 15.61 -42.26 0.79
CA ILE A 34 16.98 -42.38 0.27
C ILE A 34 17.02 -41.98 -1.22
N GLY A 35 16.08 -42.49 -2.03
CA GLY A 35 16.00 -42.12 -3.45
C GLY A 35 15.76 -40.63 -3.68
N GLU A 36 14.88 -39.99 -2.90
CA GLU A 36 14.64 -38.54 -3.01
C GLU A 36 15.87 -37.70 -2.58
N LYS A 37 16.70 -38.21 -1.67
CA LYS A 37 17.97 -37.55 -1.32
C LYS A 37 18.99 -37.69 -2.44
N ASP A 38 19.10 -38.87 -3.03
CA ASP A 38 20.01 -39.09 -4.15
C ASP A 38 19.60 -38.22 -5.35
N GLU A 39 18.31 -38.12 -5.66
CA GLU A 39 17.81 -37.18 -6.68
C GLU A 39 18.15 -35.73 -6.35
N PHE A 40 17.97 -35.34 -5.09
CA PHE A 40 18.25 -33.97 -4.64
C PHE A 40 19.76 -33.64 -4.66
N ASP A 41 20.61 -34.57 -4.23
CA ASP A 41 22.06 -34.37 -4.18
C ASP A 41 22.68 -34.36 -5.59
N ASN A 42 22.07 -35.10 -6.52
CA ASN A 42 22.46 -35.11 -7.92
C ASN A 42 21.71 -34.03 -8.75
N PHE A 43 20.92 -33.17 -8.11
CA PHE A 43 20.21 -32.11 -8.82
C PHE A 43 21.18 -31.01 -9.23
N GLU A 44 21.41 -30.88 -10.52
CA GLU A 44 22.24 -29.82 -11.09
C GLU A 44 21.40 -28.58 -11.40
N ILE A 45 21.80 -27.42 -10.86
CA ILE A 45 21.18 -26.14 -11.17
C ILE A 45 22.00 -25.47 -12.27
N VAL A 46 21.37 -25.23 -13.42
CA VAL A 46 21.97 -24.40 -14.47
C VAL A 46 21.94 -22.93 -14.03
N CYS A 47 23.10 -22.38 -13.73
CA CYS A 47 23.27 -20.95 -13.48
C CYS A 47 23.63 -20.23 -14.80
N ILE A 48 22.86 -19.20 -15.15
CA ILE A 48 23.15 -18.37 -16.32
C ILE A 48 23.39 -16.95 -15.83
N GLU A 49 24.60 -16.46 -16.02
CA GLU A 49 24.96 -15.07 -15.74
C GLU A 49 24.81 -14.23 -17.00
N TYR A 50 24.08 -13.12 -16.88
CA TYR A 50 23.87 -12.17 -17.96
C TYR A 50 24.66 -10.90 -17.65
N TYR A 51 25.53 -10.50 -18.57
CA TYR A 51 26.30 -9.25 -18.46
C TYR A 51 25.73 -8.18 -19.40
N ASN A 52 25.91 -6.91 -19.04
CA ASN A 52 25.54 -5.75 -19.87
C ASN A 52 24.05 -5.73 -20.27
N LEU A 53 23.16 -6.16 -19.36
CA LEU A 53 21.73 -6.00 -19.55
C LEU A 53 21.37 -4.51 -19.45
N ASN A 54 20.50 -4.05 -20.36
CA ASN A 54 19.82 -2.79 -20.16
C ASN A 54 18.60 -3.00 -19.24
N ILE A 55 18.11 -1.92 -18.64
CA ILE A 55 17.00 -1.94 -17.67
C ILE A 55 15.76 -2.69 -18.20
N GLN A 56 15.45 -2.57 -19.49
CA GLN A 56 14.30 -3.26 -20.09
C GLN A 56 14.49 -4.79 -20.13
N ARG A 57 15.67 -5.27 -20.51
CA ARG A 57 15.99 -6.71 -20.56
C ARG A 57 16.11 -7.31 -19.16
N GLU A 58 16.64 -6.56 -18.22
CA GLU A 58 16.67 -6.97 -16.82
C GLU A 58 15.26 -7.15 -16.27
N GLN A 59 14.35 -6.18 -16.50
CA GLN A 59 12.94 -6.30 -16.14
C GLN A 59 12.24 -7.49 -16.80
N GLU A 60 12.56 -7.77 -18.06
CA GLU A 60 12.04 -8.93 -18.79
C GLU A 60 12.52 -10.25 -18.18
N ILE A 61 13.82 -10.38 -17.88
CA ILE A 61 14.39 -11.57 -17.24
C ILE A 61 13.79 -11.78 -15.85
N PHE A 62 13.67 -10.72 -15.04
CA PHE A 62 13.03 -10.78 -13.72
C PHE A 62 11.57 -11.23 -13.80
N SER A 63 10.82 -10.79 -14.81
CA SER A 63 9.43 -11.24 -15.01
C SER A 63 9.31 -12.73 -15.34
N ARG A 64 10.33 -13.31 -15.97
CA ARG A 64 10.36 -14.75 -16.31
C ARG A 64 10.80 -15.62 -15.13
N VAL A 65 11.71 -15.12 -14.29
CA VAL A 65 12.21 -15.81 -13.08
C VAL A 65 11.10 -16.00 -12.02
N GLN A 66 10.06 -15.16 -12.01
CA GLN A 66 8.87 -15.34 -11.18
C GLN A 66 7.84 -16.34 -11.77
N LEU A 67 8.30 -17.46 -12.34
CA LEU A 67 7.45 -18.45 -13.04
C LEU A 67 6.60 -17.81 -14.17
N GLY A 68 7.15 -16.81 -14.86
CA GLY A 68 6.44 -16.07 -15.90
C GLY A 68 5.38 -15.08 -15.40
N MET A 69 5.30 -14.80 -14.10
CA MET A 69 4.41 -13.74 -13.60
C MET A 69 5.01 -12.35 -13.90
N PRO A 70 4.30 -11.47 -14.64
CA PRO A 70 4.78 -10.12 -14.87
C PRO A 70 4.85 -9.34 -13.55
N LEU A 71 5.86 -8.46 -13.44
CA LEU A 71 5.94 -7.47 -12.37
C LEU A 71 4.62 -6.68 -12.33
N THR A 72 4.03 -6.58 -11.15
CA THR A 72 2.91 -5.66 -10.90
C THR A 72 3.33 -4.24 -11.18
N VAL A 73 2.34 -3.38 -11.42
CA VAL A 73 2.53 -1.93 -11.47
C VAL A 73 3.25 -1.43 -10.20
N ALA A 74 2.89 -1.96 -9.02
CA ALA A 74 3.51 -1.58 -7.76
C ALA A 74 5.01 -1.96 -7.67
N GLU A 75 5.38 -3.18 -8.09
CA GLU A 75 6.79 -3.60 -8.12
C GLU A 75 7.60 -2.78 -9.15
N LYS A 76 7.03 -2.49 -10.32
CA LYS A 76 7.67 -1.62 -11.32
C LYS A 76 7.92 -0.22 -10.77
N LEU A 77 6.93 0.35 -10.08
CA LEU A 77 7.06 1.67 -9.45
C LEU A 77 8.12 1.64 -8.33
N HIS A 78 8.14 0.60 -7.50
CA HIS A 78 9.10 0.49 -6.38
C HIS A 78 10.57 0.43 -6.85
N ALA A 79 10.81 -0.11 -8.05
CA ALA A 79 12.13 -0.16 -8.68
C ALA A 79 12.61 1.19 -9.24
N VAL A 80 11.75 2.22 -9.30
CA VAL A 80 12.16 3.57 -9.71
C VAL A 80 13.03 4.19 -8.62
N THR A 81 14.12 4.82 -9.07
CA THR A 81 15.01 5.63 -8.24
C THR A 81 14.86 7.08 -8.67
N SER A 82 14.29 7.90 -7.79
CA SER A 82 14.11 9.34 -7.96
C SER A 82 13.95 9.98 -6.58
N PRO A 83 14.10 11.31 -6.43
CA PRO A 83 13.91 11.97 -5.14
C PRO A 83 12.52 11.72 -4.54
N ILE A 84 11.46 11.68 -5.36
CA ILE A 84 10.09 11.38 -4.92
C ILE A 84 9.96 9.91 -4.49
N ALA A 85 10.59 8.98 -5.21
CA ALA A 85 10.55 7.56 -4.86
C ALA A 85 11.29 7.29 -3.54
N GLU A 86 12.45 7.91 -3.33
CA GLU A 86 13.19 7.84 -2.07
C GLU A 86 12.40 8.45 -0.92
N PHE A 87 11.75 9.59 -1.15
CA PHE A 87 10.88 10.20 -0.15
C PHE A 87 9.69 9.30 0.22
N ALA A 88 9.01 8.70 -0.75
CA ALA A 88 7.92 7.74 -0.50
C ALA A 88 8.40 6.50 0.28
N LYS A 89 9.62 6.01 0.01
CA LYS A 89 10.24 4.92 0.79
C LYS A 89 10.50 5.36 2.23
N SER A 90 11.03 6.57 2.44
CA SER A 90 11.28 7.11 3.78
C SER A 90 10.01 7.25 4.63
N ILE A 91 8.86 7.58 4.02
CA ILE A 91 7.56 7.61 4.70
C ILE A 91 7.17 6.22 5.20
N LEU A 92 7.32 5.18 4.37
CA LEU A 92 7.00 3.80 4.77
C LEU A 92 7.89 3.29 5.90
N GLU A 93 9.17 3.66 5.87
CA GLU A 93 10.12 3.31 6.93
C GLU A 93 9.79 4.03 8.25
N LYS A 94 9.40 5.30 8.15
CA LYS A 94 9.05 6.14 9.30
C LYS A 94 7.72 5.75 9.95
N TYR A 95 6.73 5.31 9.15
CA TYR A 95 5.38 4.97 9.62
C TYR A 95 4.99 3.52 9.29
N PRO A 96 5.59 2.53 9.97
CA PRO A 96 5.38 1.11 9.66
C PRO A 96 3.96 0.61 9.95
N SER A 97 3.18 1.32 10.78
CA SER A 97 1.79 1.00 11.14
C SER A 97 0.85 0.95 9.92
N ILE A 98 1.17 1.69 8.86
CA ILE A 98 0.43 1.70 7.58
C ILE A 98 0.30 0.29 7.00
N ASN A 99 1.30 -0.58 7.20
CA ASN A 99 1.27 -1.97 6.74
C ASN A 99 0.22 -2.85 7.42
N LYS A 100 -0.37 -2.40 8.54
CA LYS A 100 -1.44 -3.13 9.21
C LYS A 100 -2.77 -2.98 8.48
N ILE A 101 -3.04 -1.77 7.98
CA ILE A 101 -4.32 -1.42 7.34
C ILE A 101 -4.32 -1.68 5.82
N ILE A 102 -3.15 -1.74 5.17
CA ILE A 102 -2.99 -2.05 3.74
C ILE A 102 -2.43 -3.48 3.54
N ASP A 103 -2.82 -4.15 2.45
CA ASP A 103 -2.17 -5.41 2.06
C ASP A 103 -0.70 -5.13 1.69
N SER A 104 0.24 -5.68 2.45
CA SER A 104 1.69 -5.48 2.26
C SER A 104 2.28 -6.26 1.09
N LYS A 105 1.48 -7.08 0.39
CA LYS A 105 1.96 -7.86 -0.76
C LYS A 105 2.36 -6.97 -1.95
N ARG A 106 3.42 -7.39 -2.65
CA ARG A 106 3.87 -6.87 -3.95
C ARG A 106 4.03 -5.35 -4.01
N ALA A 107 4.65 -4.77 -2.98
CA ALA A 107 4.94 -3.33 -2.89
C ALA A 107 3.69 -2.42 -2.95
N LYS A 108 2.52 -2.94 -2.62
CA LYS A 108 1.27 -2.17 -2.66
C LYS A 108 1.28 -0.95 -1.73
N PRO A 109 1.82 -1.00 -0.49
CA PRO A 109 1.92 0.20 0.35
C PRO A 109 2.67 1.33 -0.35
N PHE A 110 3.80 1.03 -0.99
CA PHE A 110 4.57 2.03 -1.75
C PHE A 110 3.74 2.68 -2.86
N GLN A 111 3.02 1.89 -3.64
CA GLN A 111 2.13 2.42 -4.67
C GLN A 111 1.10 3.41 -4.07
N LEU A 112 0.49 3.07 -2.93
CA LEU A 112 -0.53 3.91 -2.30
C LEU A 112 0.05 5.21 -1.72
N ILE A 113 1.24 5.15 -1.13
CA ILE A 113 1.95 6.35 -0.66
C ILE A 113 2.24 7.29 -1.83
N VAL A 114 2.77 6.78 -2.95
CA VAL A 114 3.03 7.61 -4.13
C VAL A 114 1.73 8.23 -4.67
N GLN A 115 0.64 7.48 -4.69
CA GLN A 115 -0.68 7.99 -5.12
C GLN A 115 -1.23 9.06 -4.16
N ALA A 116 -1.03 8.90 -2.85
CA ALA A 116 -1.40 9.89 -1.85
C ALA A 116 -0.56 11.18 -1.99
N LEU A 117 0.77 11.07 -2.14
CA LEU A 117 1.64 12.22 -2.37
C LEU A 117 1.24 13.01 -3.62
N HIS A 118 0.93 12.31 -4.71
CA HIS A 118 0.46 12.93 -5.93
C HIS A 118 -0.88 13.65 -5.76
N MET A 119 -1.80 13.10 -4.95
CA MET A 119 -3.08 13.74 -4.64
C MET A 119 -2.89 14.99 -3.77
N ILE A 120 -2.03 14.93 -2.76
CA ILE A 120 -1.69 16.05 -1.86
C ILE A 120 -1.08 17.19 -2.68
N GLU A 121 -0.04 16.90 -3.47
CA GLU A 121 0.69 17.95 -4.17
C GLU A 121 -0.10 18.59 -5.32
N LEU A 122 -0.75 17.78 -6.16
CA LEU A 122 -1.38 18.29 -7.38
C LEU A 122 -2.84 18.67 -7.20
N ASN A 123 -3.46 18.25 -6.09
CA ASN A 123 -4.88 18.41 -5.78
C ASN A 123 -5.81 18.32 -7.02
N PRO A 124 -5.83 17.17 -7.69
CA PRO A 124 -6.46 17.09 -9.00
C PRO A 124 -7.98 16.94 -8.88
N THR A 125 -8.73 17.92 -9.38
CA THR A 125 -10.21 17.88 -9.38
C THR A 125 -10.82 16.79 -10.27
N LYS A 126 -10.00 16.12 -11.08
CA LYS A 126 -10.42 15.04 -11.98
C LYS A 126 -9.51 13.84 -11.76
N TYR A 127 -10.08 12.65 -11.92
CA TYR A 127 -9.34 11.39 -11.87
C TYR A 127 -8.10 11.46 -12.79
N ASN A 128 -6.92 11.48 -12.17
CA ASN A 128 -5.64 11.52 -12.87
C ASN A 128 -4.63 10.51 -12.29
N ALA A 129 -5.03 9.63 -11.37
CA ALA A 129 -4.15 8.64 -10.74
C ALA A 129 -3.98 7.35 -11.57
N THR A 130 -3.97 7.46 -12.90
CA THR A 130 -3.67 6.33 -13.78
C THR A 130 -2.22 5.87 -13.62
N SER A 131 -1.92 4.61 -13.93
CA SER A 131 -0.54 4.09 -13.82
C SER A 131 0.48 4.92 -14.59
N GLY A 132 0.12 5.41 -15.79
CA GLY A 132 1.00 6.25 -16.61
C GLY A 132 1.30 7.60 -15.98
N VAL A 133 0.31 8.25 -15.37
CA VAL A 133 0.50 9.54 -14.68
C VAL A 133 1.34 9.36 -13.42
N ILE A 134 1.03 8.35 -12.61
CA ILE A 134 1.81 8.05 -11.39
C ILE A 134 3.25 7.67 -11.73
N THR A 135 3.48 6.95 -12.82
CA THR A 135 4.84 6.63 -13.29
C THR A 135 5.59 7.89 -13.68
N LYS A 136 4.97 8.80 -14.45
CA LYS A 136 5.60 10.09 -14.81
C LYS A 136 5.91 10.95 -13.59
N TYR A 137 4.97 11.02 -12.65
CA TYR A 137 5.17 11.72 -11.38
C TYR A 137 6.36 11.15 -10.60
N LEU A 138 6.47 9.82 -10.54
CA LEU A 138 7.57 9.15 -9.84
C LEU A 138 8.91 9.28 -10.57
N GLN A 139 8.92 9.34 -11.89
CA GLN A 139 10.14 9.48 -12.70
C GLN A 139 10.66 10.91 -12.77
N ASP A 140 9.94 11.87 -12.19
CA ASP A 140 10.38 13.25 -12.12
C ASP A 140 11.63 13.36 -11.22
N GLU A 141 12.75 13.83 -11.80
CA GLU A 141 14.03 13.97 -11.12
C GLU A 141 14.12 15.25 -10.27
N ARG A 142 13.04 16.05 -10.21
CA ARG A 142 13.02 17.24 -9.36
C ARG A 142 13.21 16.88 -7.89
N SER A 143 13.81 17.81 -7.15
CA SER A 143 13.81 17.74 -5.69
C SER A 143 12.39 17.80 -5.15
N VAL A 144 12.08 16.99 -4.14
CA VAL A 144 10.79 17.03 -3.44
C VAL A 144 10.63 18.40 -2.75
N PRO A 145 9.57 19.18 -3.07
CA PRO A 145 9.31 20.48 -2.47
C PRO A 145 9.22 20.39 -0.95
N ARG A 146 9.59 21.48 -0.27
CA ARG A 146 9.59 21.50 1.20
C ARG A 146 8.16 21.42 1.74
N GLU A 147 7.23 22.08 1.07
CA GLU A 147 5.81 22.13 1.39
C GLU A 147 5.23 20.71 1.38
N LEU A 148 5.42 19.98 0.28
CA LEU A 148 4.99 18.58 0.17
C LEU A 148 5.58 17.69 1.28
N LYS A 149 6.86 17.89 1.65
CA LYS A 149 7.45 17.11 2.76
C LYS A 149 6.73 17.37 4.07
N GLN A 150 6.41 18.62 4.36
CA GLN A 150 5.74 19.03 5.60
C GLN A 150 4.30 18.53 5.63
N GLU A 151 3.55 18.71 4.54
CA GLU A 151 2.17 18.24 4.39
C GLU A 151 2.10 16.70 4.53
N ALA A 152 2.94 15.98 3.78
CA ALA A 152 2.99 14.53 3.85
C ALA A 152 3.37 14.03 5.26
N ASP A 153 4.38 14.64 5.91
CA ASP A 153 4.75 14.25 7.28
C ASP A 153 3.60 14.47 8.27
N GLN A 154 2.84 15.55 8.15
CA GLN A 154 1.66 15.81 9.00
C GLN A 154 0.55 14.79 8.76
N VAL A 155 0.26 14.48 7.50
CA VAL A 155 -0.75 13.49 7.10
C VAL A 155 -0.40 12.12 7.64
N PHE A 156 0.82 11.63 7.37
CA PHE A 156 1.20 10.27 7.75
C PHE A 156 1.45 10.13 9.26
N ALA A 157 1.85 11.21 9.96
CA ALA A 157 1.87 11.22 11.43
C ALA A 157 0.46 11.12 12.02
N SER A 158 -0.50 11.89 11.50
CA SER A 158 -1.90 11.83 11.95
C SER A 158 -2.51 10.45 11.69
N LEU A 159 -2.21 9.88 10.51
CA LEU A 159 -2.64 8.53 10.15
C LEU A 159 -2.03 7.46 11.08
N ASP A 160 -0.74 7.56 11.39
CA ASP A 160 -0.08 6.65 12.33
C ASP A 160 -0.72 6.68 13.72
N ILE A 161 -1.03 7.87 14.24
CA ILE A 161 -1.76 8.03 15.51
C ILE A 161 -3.15 7.37 15.43
N LEU A 162 -3.91 7.63 14.36
CA LEU A 162 -5.23 7.01 14.16
C LEU A 162 -5.17 5.48 14.17
N ILE A 163 -4.20 4.90 13.46
CA ILE A 163 -4.02 3.44 13.41
C ILE A 163 -3.66 2.89 14.80
N GLN A 164 -2.84 3.60 15.57
CA GLN A 164 -2.45 3.16 16.92
C GLN A 164 -3.59 3.27 17.94
N VAL A 165 -4.45 4.28 17.81
CA VAL A 165 -5.60 4.48 18.70
C VAL A 165 -6.72 3.49 18.41
N GLU A 166 -7.09 3.30 17.14
CA GLU A 166 -8.21 2.44 16.78
C GLU A 166 -8.03 1.80 15.40
N GLU A 167 -7.13 0.82 15.29
CA GLU A 167 -6.86 0.09 14.04
C GLU A 167 -8.12 -0.51 13.38
N GLU A 168 -9.10 -0.91 14.19
CA GLU A 168 -10.30 -1.61 13.72
C GLU A 168 -11.15 -0.76 12.76
N ILE A 169 -11.19 0.58 12.89
CA ILE A 169 -12.00 1.44 11.99
C ILE A 169 -11.62 1.30 10.51
N PHE A 170 -10.37 0.93 10.22
CA PHE A 170 -9.87 0.71 8.87
C PHE A 170 -10.31 -0.64 8.29
N THR A 171 -10.85 -1.54 9.12
CA THR A 171 -11.24 -2.90 8.73
C THR A 171 -12.70 -3.24 9.01
N ARG A 172 -13.34 -2.49 9.91
CA ARG A 172 -14.77 -2.59 10.25
C ARG A 172 -15.64 -2.42 9.01
N ASP A 173 -16.71 -3.21 8.89
CA ASP A 173 -17.63 -3.30 7.75
C ASP A 173 -16.99 -3.81 6.46
N HIS A 174 -15.96 -3.13 5.97
CA HIS A 174 -15.04 -3.61 4.95
C HIS A 174 -13.63 -3.03 5.17
N ARG A 175 -12.62 -3.75 4.69
CA ARG A 175 -11.25 -3.24 4.65
C ARG A 175 -11.17 -2.03 3.72
N VAL A 176 -10.54 -0.95 4.18
CA VAL A 176 -10.25 0.24 3.37
C VAL A 176 -9.60 -0.18 2.05
N SER A 177 -10.25 0.17 0.95
CA SER A 177 -9.75 -0.08 -0.39
C SER A 177 -8.60 0.87 -0.74
N PRO A 178 -7.80 0.55 -1.79
CA PRO A 178 -6.76 1.44 -2.30
C PRO A 178 -7.18 2.89 -2.53
N ILE A 179 -8.39 3.12 -3.04
CA ILE A 179 -8.85 4.48 -3.37
C ILE A 179 -9.35 5.21 -2.13
N GLU A 180 -10.05 4.52 -1.22
CA GLU A 180 -10.45 5.09 0.07
C GLU A 180 -9.23 5.50 0.90
N PHE A 181 -8.16 4.70 0.93
CA PHE A 181 -6.92 5.05 1.61
C PHE A 181 -6.33 6.37 1.09
N VAL A 182 -6.22 6.51 -0.23
CA VAL A 182 -5.65 7.70 -0.87
C VAL A 182 -6.52 8.93 -0.62
N PHE A 183 -7.84 8.80 -0.69
CA PHE A 183 -8.76 9.90 -0.37
C PHE A 183 -8.73 10.27 1.11
N PHE A 184 -8.58 9.30 2.01
CA PHE A 184 -8.46 9.60 3.43
C PHE A 184 -7.18 10.37 3.76
N CYS A 185 -6.06 10.04 3.11
CA CYS A 185 -4.83 10.84 3.21
C CYS A 185 -5.05 12.28 2.73
N TYR A 186 -5.81 12.45 1.63
CA TYR A 186 -6.17 13.77 1.12
C TYR A 186 -7.12 14.54 2.04
N ILE A 187 -8.06 13.87 2.73
CA ILE A 187 -8.92 14.49 3.76
C ILE A 187 -8.08 15.00 4.94
N LEU A 188 -7.11 14.21 5.41
CA LEU A 188 -6.20 14.61 6.48
C LEU A 188 -5.39 15.87 6.12
N ASP A 189 -4.98 15.97 4.86
CA ASP A 189 -4.25 17.13 4.33
C ASP A 189 -5.16 18.38 4.22
N LYS A 190 -6.28 18.23 3.49
CA LYS A 190 -7.21 19.32 3.19
C LYS A 190 -7.84 19.92 4.44
N PHE A 191 -8.21 19.08 5.41
CA PHE A 191 -8.87 19.50 6.65
C PHE A 191 -7.91 19.35 7.83
N SER A 192 -6.77 20.04 7.78
CA SER A 192 -5.76 19.98 8.84
C SER A 192 -6.24 20.62 10.15
N ASN A 193 -5.66 20.15 11.27
CA ASN A 193 -5.90 20.64 12.63
C ASN A 193 -7.31 20.37 13.21
N LEU A 194 -7.99 19.32 12.75
CA LEU A 194 -9.22 18.84 13.37
C LEU A 194 -8.93 17.81 14.47
N GLU A 195 -9.91 17.56 15.33
CA GLU A 195 -9.79 16.58 16.40
C GLU A 195 -9.73 15.15 15.85
N LEU A 196 -9.00 14.26 16.53
CA LEU A 196 -8.85 12.86 16.13
C LEU A 196 -10.20 12.16 15.92
N ALA A 197 -11.16 12.42 16.81
CA ALA A 197 -12.52 11.88 16.74
C ALA A 197 -13.23 12.29 15.45
N TRP A 198 -13.02 13.51 14.97
CA TRP A 198 -13.59 13.98 13.72
C TRP A 198 -13.06 13.17 12.53
N TYR A 199 -11.77 12.83 12.51
CA TYR A 199 -11.20 11.99 11.45
C TYR A 199 -11.71 10.54 11.53
N GLN A 200 -11.90 9.99 12.73
CA GLN A 200 -12.49 8.66 12.92
C GLN A 200 -13.91 8.61 12.35
N ASP A 201 -14.76 9.57 12.74
CA ASP A 201 -16.14 9.67 12.27
C ASP A 201 -16.20 9.89 10.74
N THR A 202 -15.34 10.76 10.22
CA THR A 202 -15.27 11.06 8.78
C THR A 202 -14.84 9.84 7.96
N LEU A 203 -13.88 9.05 8.44
CA LEU A 203 -13.47 7.81 7.78
C LEU A 203 -14.64 6.81 7.70
N LEU A 204 -15.38 6.65 8.79
CA LEU A 204 -16.53 5.74 8.84
C LEU A 204 -17.65 6.20 7.90
N GLN A 205 -17.97 7.50 7.91
CA GLN A 205 -18.95 8.10 7.00
C GLN A 205 -18.52 7.95 5.53
N MET A 206 -17.23 8.16 5.22
CA MET A 206 -16.70 8.00 3.86
C MET A 206 -16.85 6.56 3.37
N LYS A 207 -16.49 5.59 4.23
CA LYS A 207 -16.61 4.15 3.92
C LYS A 207 -18.06 3.77 3.65
N GLU A 208 -18.98 4.18 4.51
CA GLU A 208 -20.41 3.93 4.35
C GLU A 208 -20.94 4.58 3.06
N TYR A 209 -20.59 5.85 2.82
CA TYR A 209 -21.00 6.60 1.64
C TYR A 209 -20.58 5.89 0.36
N VAL A 210 -19.31 5.50 0.22
CA VAL A 210 -18.84 4.77 -0.97
C VAL A 210 -19.51 3.42 -1.11
N ARG A 211 -19.69 2.68 -0.01
CA ARG A 211 -20.27 1.34 -0.05
C ARG A 211 -21.74 1.35 -0.50
N ASN A 212 -22.48 2.39 -0.14
CA ASN A 212 -23.86 2.60 -0.57
C ASN A 212 -23.99 2.90 -2.08
N HIS A 213 -22.93 3.41 -2.70
CA HIS A 213 -22.90 3.70 -4.14
C HIS A 213 -22.25 2.60 -4.98
N HIS A 214 -21.32 1.83 -4.40
CA HIS A 214 -20.48 0.88 -5.13
C HIS A 214 -20.37 -0.48 -4.43
N ALA A 215 -20.86 -1.52 -5.11
CA ALA A 215 -20.63 -2.90 -4.67
C ALA A 215 -19.16 -3.34 -4.79
N ASP A 216 -18.41 -2.77 -5.74
CA ASP A 216 -16.99 -3.05 -5.97
C ASP A 216 -16.20 -1.74 -5.95
N ILE A 217 -15.39 -1.56 -4.92
CA ILE A 217 -14.67 -0.32 -4.64
C ILE A 217 -13.27 -0.42 -5.26
N ARG A 218 -13.15 0.02 -6.52
CA ARG A 218 -11.90 0.00 -7.28
C ARG A 218 -11.32 1.39 -7.45
N PHE A 219 -10.00 1.42 -7.70
CA PHE A 219 -9.30 2.65 -8.07
C PHE A 219 -9.59 3.03 -9.53
N ASN A 220 -10.76 3.58 -9.79
CA ASN A 220 -11.21 4.00 -11.12
C ASN A 220 -11.92 5.37 -11.07
N GLN A 221 -12.25 5.92 -12.24
CA GLN A 221 -12.88 7.23 -12.36
C GLN A 221 -14.25 7.32 -11.69
N THR A 222 -15.05 6.26 -11.70
CA THR A 222 -16.41 6.26 -11.14
C THR A 222 -16.38 6.42 -9.63
N VAL A 223 -15.61 5.57 -8.94
CA VAL A 223 -15.46 5.64 -7.48
C VAL A 223 -14.75 6.93 -7.07
N TYR A 224 -13.78 7.39 -7.87
CA TYR A 224 -13.11 8.66 -7.65
C TYR A 224 -14.08 9.83 -7.60
N LYS A 225 -15.02 9.92 -8.57
CA LYS A 225 -16.04 10.98 -8.58
C LYS A 225 -16.93 10.93 -7.34
N THR A 226 -17.33 9.74 -6.91
CA THR A 226 -18.14 9.58 -5.69
C THR A 226 -17.39 10.06 -4.44
N LEU A 227 -16.12 9.66 -4.28
CA LEU A 227 -15.30 10.13 -3.15
C LEU A 227 -15.01 11.62 -3.20
N TRP A 228 -14.84 12.19 -4.40
CA TRP A 228 -14.69 13.62 -4.57
C TRP A 228 -15.93 14.38 -4.11
N ASN A 229 -17.12 13.94 -4.54
CA ASN A 229 -18.39 14.54 -4.10
C ASN A 229 -18.54 14.47 -2.57
N PHE A 230 -18.15 13.36 -1.94
CA PHE A 230 -18.15 13.25 -0.48
C PHE A 230 -17.26 14.31 0.18
N VAL A 231 -16.05 14.54 -0.35
CA VAL A 231 -15.14 15.56 0.18
C VAL A 231 -15.72 16.97 0.00
N ASP A 232 -16.34 17.27 -1.14
CA ASP A 232 -17.00 18.56 -1.38
C ASP A 232 -18.19 18.76 -0.42
N ASP A 233 -18.99 17.71 -0.17
CA ASP A 233 -20.10 17.76 0.80
C ASP A 233 -19.60 18.02 2.23
N VAL A 234 -18.50 17.38 2.64
CA VAL A 234 -17.86 17.62 3.95
C VAL A 234 -17.36 19.07 4.07
N GLU A 235 -16.71 19.60 3.02
CA GLU A 235 -16.22 20.97 2.99
C GLU A 235 -17.36 21.99 3.13
N ASN A 236 -18.46 21.79 2.39
CA ASN A 236 -19.63 22.65 2.45
C ASN A 236 -20.28 22.64 3.86
N ASN A 237 -20.41 21.46 4.46
CA ASN A 237 -20.97 21.31 5.81
C ASN A 237 -20.11 21.98 6.88
N LEU A 238 -18.78 21.94 6.76
CA LEU A 238 -17.87 22.65 7.67
C LEU A 238 -18.03 24.18 7.54
N ALA A 239 -18.09 24.69 6.32
CA ALA A 239 -18.26 26.12 6.05
C ALA A 239 -19.57 26.68 6.63
N ASP A 240 -20.67 25.93 6.52
CA ASP A 240 -21.97 26.32 7.06
C ASP A 240 -21.99 26.36 8.59
N ASN A 241 -21.31 25.42 9.25
CA ASN A 241 -21.21 25.36 10.71
C ASN A 241 -20.43 26.56 11.28
N ASP A 242 -19.38 27.01 10.60
CA ASP A 242 -18.63 28.21 10.99
C ASP A 242 -19.41 29.51 10.68
N GLY A 243 -20.17 29.53 9.59
CA GLY A 243 -21.08 30.62 9.25
C GLY A 243 -22.21 30.82 10.28
N HIS A 244 -22.69 29.75 10.91
CA HIS A 244 -23.69 29.80 11.98
C HIS A 244 -23.14 30.25 13.33
N LYS A 245 -21.89 29.91 13.69
CA LYS A 245 -21.25 30.43 14.92
C LYS A 245 -21.09 31.96 14.88
N SER A 246 -20.81 32.54 13.70
CA SER A 246 -20.60 33.98 13.54
C SER A 246 -21.90 34.82 13.67
N LYS A 247 -23.07 34.26 13.33
CA LYS A 247 -24.37 34.96 13.47
C LYS A 247 -24.92 34.98 14.91
N LYS A 248 -24.52 34.04 15.78
CA LYS A 248 -24.98 34.00 17.18
C LYS A 248 -24.31 35.04 18.08
N ASN A 249 -23.10 35.50 17.74
CA ASN A 249 -22.35 36.49 18.53
C ASN A 249 -22.66 37.97 18.20
N ARG A 250 -23.60 38.25 17.28
CA ARG A 250 -24.02 39.62 16.92
C ARG A 250 -25.33 40.08 17.55
N LYS A 251 -25.89 39.31 18.49
CA LYS A 251 -27.04 39.71 19.32
C LYS A 251 -26.68 39.59 20.79
N LYS A 252 -25.95 40.58 21.31
CA LYS A 252 -26.03 41.05 22.69
C LYS A 252 -25.41 42.44 22.79
#